data_AF-A0A438X0M0-F1
#
_entry.id   AF-A0A438X0M0-F1
#
_cell.length_a   1.000
_cell.length_b   1.000
_cell.length_c   1.000
_cell.angle_alpha   90.00
_cell.angle_beta   90.00
_cell.angle_gamma   90.00
#
_symmetry.space_group_name_H-M   'P 1'
#
loop_
_entity.id
_entity.type
_entity.pdbx_description
1 polymer ?
#
loop_
_entity_poly.entity_id
_entity_poly.type
_entity_poly.pdbx_seq_one_letter_code
_entity_poly.pdbx_strand_id
1 'polypeptide(L)'
;DLQIHIYKKGEDYFLDFIPIIFTRKEKTLLLSLQTSPYQDIVKATNDPLLANQLMNAYKKSVPFKRLAKNDKIAIVYTRDYRVGQAFGQPTIKIAMISSRLHQYYLFSHSNGRYYDSKAQEVAGFLLETPVKYTRISSPFSYGRFHPVLKVKRPHYGVDYAAKHGSLIHSASDGRVGFIGVKVGYGKVVEIHLNELRLVYAHMSMFAKGLKKGSFVKKGQIIGRVGST
;
A
#
# COMPACT_ATOMS: atom_id res chain seq x y z
N ASP A 1 -2.60 -12.46 -5.47
CA ASP A 1 -3.58 -11.52 -6.03
C ASP A 1 -4.75 -12.22 -6.68
N LEU A 2 -5.87 -11.51 -6.80
CA LEU A 2 -7.13 -11.97 -7.41
C LEU A 2 -7.50 -11.07 -8.58
N GLN A 3 -8.24 -11.61 -9.54
CA GLN A 3 -8.78 -10.90 -10.69
C GLN A 3 -10.26 -11.23 -10.89
N ILE A 4 -10.99 -10.31 -11.50
CA ILE A 4 -12.33 -10.55 -12.01
C ILE A 4 -12.21 -11.40 -13.28
N HIS A 5 -13.01 -12.46 -13.38
CA HIS A 5 -13.16 -13.27 -14.57
C HIS A 5 -14.62 -13.17 -15.04
N ILE A 6 -14.83 -12.46 -16.14
CA ILE A 6 -16.14 -12.34 -16.79
C ILE A 6 -16.10 -13.21 -18.05
N TYR A 7 -17.06 -14.10 -18.20
CA TYR A 7 -17.18 -14.98 -19.35
C TYR A 7 -18.65 -15.19 -19.72
N LYS A 8 -18.90 -15.44 -21.00
CA LYS A 8 -20.21 -15.83 -21.52
C LYS A 8 -20.26 -17.36 -21.63
N LYS A 9 -21.34 -17.98 -21.19
CA LYS A 9 -21.59 -19.42 -21.38
C LYS A 9 -23.04 -19.61 -21.83
N GLY A 10 -23.23 -20.03 -23.08
CA GLY A 10 -24.55 -19.96 -23.73
C GLY A 10 -24.95 -18.49 -23.95
N GLU A 11 -26.15 -18.13 -23.51
CA GLU A 11 -26.64 -16.74 -23.58
C GLU A 11 -26.35 -15.91 -22.33
N ASP A 12 -25.88 -16.54 -21.25
CA ASP A 12 -25.68 -15.88 -19.97
C ASP A 12 -24.23 -15.43 -19.76
N TYR A 13 -24.06 -14.34 -19.00
CA TYR A 13 -22.78 -13.86 -18.50
C TYR A 13 -22.58 -14.25 -17.04
N PHE A 14 -21.34 -14.62 -16.71
CA PHE A 14 -20.93 -15.04 -15.37
C PHE A 14 -19.82 -14.13 -14.86
N LEU A 15 -19.75 -13.95 -13.54
CA LEU A 15 -18.71 -13.18 -12.86
C LEU A 15 -18.12 -14.01 -11.73
N ASP A 16 -16.84 -14.32 -11.87
CA ASP A 16 -16.04 -15.01 -10.85
C ASP A 16 -14.87 -14.13 -10.36
N PHE A 17 -14.38 -14.44 -9.17
CA PHE A 17 -13.13 -13.89 -8.64
C PHE A 17 -12.11 -15.04 -8.53
N ILE A 18 -11.11 -15.04 -9.41
CA ILE A 18 -10.15 -16.15 -9.52
C ILE A 18 -8.72 -15.68 -9.20
N PRO A 19 -7.86 -16.56 -8.66
CA PRO A 19 -6.46 -16.22 -8.43
C PRO A 19 -5.76 -15.76 -9.71
N ILE A 20 -4.85 -14.81 -9.57
CA ILE A 20 -3.92 -14.46 -10.65
C ILE A 20 -2.80 -15.51 -10.66
N ILE A 21 -2.62 -16.20 -11.78
CA ILE A 21 -1.46 -17.06 -12.02
C ILE A 21 -0.30 -16.18 -12.49
N PHE A 22 0.85 -16.27 -11.83
CA PHE A 22 2.03 -15.47 -12.14
C PHE A 22 3.33 -16.22 -11.86
N THR A 23 4.42 -15.72 -12.42
CA THR A 23 5.79 -16.14 -12.09
C THR A 23 6.49 -15.02 -11.33
N ARG A 24 7.18 -15.36 -10.24
CA ARG A 24 7.99 -14.42 -9.46
C ARG A 24 9.45 -14.57 -9.83
N LYS A 25 10.14 -13.46 -10.11
CA LYS A 25 11.60 -13.45 -10.33
C LYS A 25 12.26 -12.58 -9.26
N GLU A 26 13.30 -13.12 -8.64
CA GLU A 26 14.19 -12.36 -7.76
C GLU A 26 15.35 -11.77 -8.58
N LYS A 27 15.75 -10.55 -8.25
CA LYS A 27 16.87 -9.83 -8.87
C LYS A 27 17.67 -9.12 -7.80
N THR A 28 18.97 -8.99 -8.05
CA THR A 28 19.89 -8.19 -7.24
C THR A 28 20.37 -7.01 -8.06
N LEU A 29 20.15 -5.81 -7.56
CA LEU A 29 20.70 -4.56 -8.08
C LEU A 29 21.88 -4.15 -7.21
N LEU A 30 23.05 -3.96 -7.81
CA LEU A 30 24.23 -3.38 -7.17
C LEU A 30 24.56 -2.08 -7.90
N LEU A 31 24.67 -0.98 -7.16
CA LEU A 31 24.89 0.35 -7.71
C LEU A 31 25.98 1.08 -6.94
N SER A 32 26.76 1.87 -7.67
CA SER A 32 27.64 2.91 -7.16
C SER A 32 27.05 4.25 -7.55
N LEU A 33 26.67 5.07 -6.56
CA LEU A 33 25.91 6.29 -6.77
C LEU A 33 26.68 7.29 -7.67
N GLN A 34 26.04 7.74 -8.73
CA GLN A 34 26.59 8.72 -9.68
C GLN A 34 25.85 10.06 -9.62
N THR A 35 24.52 10.02 -9.50
CA THR A 35 23.67 11.22 -9.54
C THR A 35 22.84 11.35 -8.26
N SER A 36 21.73 10.61 -8.20
CA SER A 36 20.87 10.49 -7.03
C SER A 36 20.32 9.07 -6.94
N PRO A 37 19.99 8.57 -5.74
CA PRO A 37 19.50 7.20 -5.57
C PRO A 37 18.32 6.90 -6.50
N TYR A 38 17.38 7.84 -6.60
CA TYR A 38 16.22 7.70 -7.47
C TYR A 38 16.60 7.54 -8.95
N GLN A 39 17.39 8.48 -9.48
CA GLN A 39 17.74 8.49 -10.90
C GLN A 39 18.59 7.29 -11.30
N ASP A 40 19.56 6.91 -10.46
CA ASP A 40 20.45 5.77 -10.78
C ASP A 40 19.71 4.43 -10.72
N ILE A 41 18.75 4.27 -9.78
CA ILE A 41 17.89 3.08 -9.75
C ILE A 41 17.01 3.03 -10.99
N VAL A 42 16.35 4.14 -11.37
CA VAL A 42 15.52 4.18 -12.57
C VAL A 42 16.35 3.89 -13.81
N LYS A 43 17.55 4.46 -13.93
CA LYS A 43 18.45 4.20 -15.05
C LYS A 43 18.84 2.73 -15.16
N ALA A 44 19.13 2.07 -14.04
CA ALA A 44 19.59 0.68 -14.03
C ALA A 44 18.46 -0.36 -14.18
N THR A 45 17.23 0.00 -13.82
CA THR A 45 16.11 -0.96 -13.74
C THR A 45 14.94 -0.65 -14.65
N ASN A 46 14.86 0.59 -15.16
CA ASN A 46 13.68 1.16 -15.80
C ASN A 46 12.40 1.01 -14.94
N ASP A 47 12.55 1.05 -13.60
CA ASP A 47 11.47 0.77 -12.64
C ASP A 47 11.34 1.89 -11.59
N PRO A 48 10.56 2.94 -11.89
CA PRO A 48 10.28 4.02 -10.94
C PRO A 48 9.60 3.56 -9.65
N LEU A 49 8.91 2.42 -9.66
CA LEU A 49 8.24 1.88 -8.46
C LEU A 49 9.28 1.34 -7.47
N LEU A 50 10.32 0.66 -7.95
CA LEU A 50 11.41 0.19 -7.09
C LEU A 50 12.15 1.36 -6.44
N ALA A 51 12.44 2.40 -7.22
CA ALA A 51 13.06 3.62 -6.72
C ALA A 51 12.20 4.28 -5.63
N ASN A 52 10.90 4.48 -5.87
CA ASN A 52 9.98 5.05 -4.89
C ASN A 52 9.89 4.21 -3.60
N GLN A 53 9.81 2.88 -3.73
CA GLN A 53 9.78 1.99 -2.57
C GLN A 53 11.03 2.10 -1.71
N LEU A 54 12.22 2.10 -2.32
CA LEU A 54 13.47 2.26 -1.57
C LEU A 54 13.50 3.61 -0.84
N MET A 55 13.10 4.68 -1.53
CA MET A 55 13.09 6.03 -0.96
C MET A 55 12.17 6.15 0.23
N ASN A 56 10.99 5.52 0.16
CA ASN A 56 10.04 5.50 1.27
C ASN A 56 10.52 4.63 2.43
N ALA A 57 11.04 3.43 2.14
CA ALA A 57 11.52 2.49 3.15
C ALA A 57 12.64 3.09 4.03
N TYR A 58 13.47 3.95 3.46
CA TYR A 58 14.58 4.61 4.15
C TYR A 58 14.29 6.05 4.59
N LYS A 59 13.07 6.57 4.39
CA LYS A 59 12.71 7.98 4.58
C LYS A 59 13.13 8.56 5.94
N LYS A 60 13.12 7.73 7.00
CA LYS A 60 13.52 8.12 8.36
C LYS A 60 14.87 7.55 8.81
N SER A 61 15.37 6.50 8.16
CA SER A 61 16.53 5.73 8.63
C SER A 61 17.84 6.10 7.94
N VAL A 62 17.79 6.66 6.72
CA VAL A 62 18.99 7.14 6.02
C VAL A 62 18.85 8.63 5.69
N PRO A 63 19.83 9.46 6.03
CA PRO A 63 19.86 10.85 5.61
C PRO A 63 20.28 10.91 4.13
N PHE A 64 19.33 10.71 3.21
CA PHE A 64 19.59 10.70 1.76
C PHE A 64 20.37 11.92 1.25
N LYS A 65 20.20 13.08 1.91
CA LYS A 65 20.97 14.32 1.63
C LYS A 65 22.48 14.20 1.88
N ARG A 66 22.93 13.19 2.63
CA ARG A 66 24.35 12.95 2.94
C ARG A 66 25.00 11.91 2.03
N LEU A 67 24.22 11.26 1.15
CA LEU A 67 24.79 10.31 0.21
C LEU A 67 25.66 11.07 -0.81
N ALA A 68 26.84 10.54 -1.05
CA ALA A 68 27.83 11.12 -1.94
C ALA A 68 28.10 10.19 -3.13
N LYS A 69 28.72 10.73 -4.17
CA LYS A 69 29.17 9.94 -5.31
C LYS A 69 30.04 8.77 -4.82
N ASN A 70 29.83 7.60 -5.40
CA ASN A 70 30.43 6.30 -5.07
C ASN A 70 29.92 5.61 -3.78
N ASP A 71 28.96 6.20 -3.06
CA ASP A 71 28.21 5.45 -2.06
C ASP A 71 27.46 4.29 -2.73
N LYS A 72 27.47 3.11 -2.10
CA LYS A 72 26.91 1.88 -2.66
C LYS A 72 25.45 1.70 -2.28
N ILE A 73 24.65 1.22 -3.22
CA ILE A 73 23.28 0.79 -3.01
C ILE A 73 23.17 -0.65 -3.48
N ALA A 74 22.65 -1.54 -2.64
CA ALA A 74 22.29 -2.90 -3.01
C ALA A 74 20.81 -3.14 -2.72
N ILE A 75 20.11 -3.81 -3.65
CA ILE A 75 18.70 -4.15 -3.49
C ILE A 75 18.47 -5.57 -3.99
N VAL A 76 18.04 -6.47 -3.12
CA VAL A 76 17.45 -7.75 -3.50
C VAL A 76 15.95 -7.55 -3.53
N TYR A 77 15.31 -7.78 -4.67
CA TYR A 77 13.87 -7.55 -4.84
C TYR A 77 13.23 -8.60 -5.72
N THR A 78 11.94 -8.85 -5.50
CA THR A 78 11.13 -9.70 -6.38
C THR A 78 10.20 -8.88 -7.24
N ARG A 79 9.90 -9.38 -8.44
CA ARG A 79 8.90 -8.83 -9.35
C ARG A 79 8.03 -9.95 -9.92
N ASP A 80 6.73 -9.72 -9.96
CA ASP A 80 5.75 -10.68 -10.47
C ASP A 80 5.46 -10.41 -11.95
N TYR A 81 5.35 -11.49 -12.72
CA TYR A 81 5.16 -11.46 -14.17
C TYR A 81 3.96 -12.31 -14.58
N ARG A 82 3.21 -11.83 -15.57
CA ARG A 82 2.21 -12.61 -16.31
C ARG A 82 2.56 -12.58 -17.78
N VAL A 83 2.65 -13.76 -18.39
CA VAL A 83 2.96 -13.89 -19.83
C VAL A 83 4.19 -13.04 -20.22
N GLY A 84 5.23 -13.10 -19.38
CA GLY A 84 6.48 -12.36 -19.58
C GLY A 84 6.45 -10.87 -19.21
N GLN A 85 5.29 -10.28 -18.92
CA GLN A 85 5.16 -8.86 -18.56
C GLN A 85 5.07 -8.66 -17.05
N ALA A 86 5.85 -7.70 -16.52
CA ALA A 86 5.81 -7.36 -15.11
C ALA A 86 4.47 -6.67 -14.76
N PHE A 87 3.87 -7.04 -13.63
CA PHE A 87 2.67 -6.38 -13.11
C PHE A 87 2.80 -6.11 -11.61
N GLY A 88 1.93 -5.25 -11.09
CA GLY A 88 1.96 -4.85 -9.68
C GLY A 88 3.23 -4.07 -9.30
N GLN A 89 3.49 -4.01 -7.99
CA GLN A 89 4.67 -3.37 -7.44
C GLN A 89 5.81 -4.37 -7.20
N PRO A 90 7.09 -3.93 -7.19
CA PRO A 90 8.16 -4.79 -6.73
C PRO A 90 8.01 -5.06 -5.23
N THR A 91 8.73 -6.05 -4.73
CA THR A 91 8.89 -6.26 -3.28
C THR A 91 10.37 -6.27 -2.95
N ILE A 92 10.83 -5.25 -2.24
CA ILE A 92 12.19 -5.24 -1.70
C ILE A 92 12.27 -6.34 -0.65
N LYS A 93 13.21 -7.27 -0.80
CA LYS A 93 13.51 -8.33 0.16
C LYS A 93 14.58 -7.89 1.14
N ILE A 94 15.66 -7.32 0.59
CA ILE A 94 16.79 -6.78 1.32
C ILE A 94 17.22 -5.51 0.60
N ALA A 95 17.59 -4.48 1.36
CA ALA A 95 18.31 -3.35 0.82
C ALA A 95 19.48 -2.98 1.73
N MET A 96 20.51 -2.40 1.13
CA MET A 96 21.64 -1.83 1.83
C MET A 96 22.04 -0.53 1.15
N ILE A 97 22.24 0.52 1.95
CA ILE A 97 22.87 1.75 1.50
C ILE A 97 24.13 1.96 2.34
N SER A 98 25.27 2.13 1.70
CA SER A 98 26.49 2.53 2.37
C SER A 98 26.64 4.04 2.30
N SER A 99 26.94 4.69 3.41
CA SER A 99 27.38 6.09 3.42
C SER A 99 28.61 6.23 4.30
N ARG A 100 29.71 6.70 3.71
CA ARG A 100 31.02 6.77 4.39
C ARG A 100 31.41 5.38 4.93
N LEU A 101 31.56 5.25 6.25
CA LEU A 101 31.93 4.01 6.95
C LEU A 101 30.74 3.20 7.48
N HIS A 102 29.50 3.65 7.23
CA HIS A 102 28.30 3.01 7.78
C HIS A 102 27.50 2.31 6.68
N GLN A 103 26.95 1.14 7.01
CA GLN A 103 26.02 0.40 6.16
C GLN A 103 24.65 0.35 6.84
N TYR A 104 23.63 0.75 6.11
CA TYR A 104 22.25 0.79 6.59
C TYR A 104 21.47 -0.33 5.91
N TYR A 105 21.24 -1.42 6.64
CA TYR A 105 20.49 -2.56 6.15
C TYR A 105 19.00 -2.44 6.44
N LEU A 106 18.20 -3.00 5.54
CA LEU A 106 16.75 -3.09 5.64
C LEU A 106 16.29 -4.45 5.11
N PHE A 107 15.41 -5.12 5.85
CA PHE A 107 14.92 -6.47 5.55
C PHE A 107 13.40 -6.51 5.56
N SER A 108 12.79 -7.13 4.54
CA SER A 108 11.35 -7.44 4.55
C SER A 108 11.05 -8.64 5.45
N HIS A 109 9.91 -8.62 6.13
CA HIS A 109 9.37 -9.78 6.84
C HIS A 109 8.05 -10.26 6.21
N SER A 110 7.61 -11.48 6.55
CA SER A 110 6.37 -12.09 6.02
C SER A 110 5.10 -11.30 6.38
N ASN A 111 5.16 -10.45 7.40
CA ASN A 111 4.08 -9.55 7.80
C ASN A 111 3.97 -8.28 6.92
N GLY A 112 4.81 -8.13 5.89
CA GLY A 112 4.82 -7.00 4.97
C GLY A 112 5.51 -5.73 5.52
N ARG A 113 6.19 -5.81 6.66
CA ARG A 113 6.93 -4.69 7.26
C ARG A 113 8.43 -4.81 7.02
N TYR A 114 9.14 -3.69 7.24
CA TYR A 114 10.58 -3.58 7.09
C TYR A 114 11.28 -3.37 8.44
N TYR A 115 12.39 -4.10 8.62
CA TYR A 115 13.17 -4.12 9.84
C TYR A 115 14.66 -3.84 9.56
N ASP A 116 15.37 -3.28 10.54
CA ASP A 116 16.82 -3.17 10.50
C ASP A 116 17.52 -4.47 10.93
N SER A 117 18.86 -4.44 10.98
CA SER A 117 19.69 -5.58 11.42
C SER A 117 19.51 -5.97 12.89
N LYS A 118 18.81 -5.15 13.70
CA LYS A 118 18.46 -5.42 15.09
C LYS A 118 17.00 -5.84 15.25
N ALA A 119 16.31 -6.13 14.15
CA ALA A 119 14.89 -6.46 14.12
C ALA A 119 13.97 -5.34 14.65
N GLN A 120 14.39 -4.07 14.56
CA GLN A 120 13.55 -2.91 14.86
C GLN A 120 12.85 -2.43 13.59
N GLU A 121 11.56 -2.10 13.69
CA GLU A 121 10.78 -1.63 12.55
C GLU A 121 11.22 -0.21 12.14
N VAL A 122 11.66 -0.02 10.88
CA VAL A 122 12.28 1.23 10.41
C VAL A 122 11.44 2.05 9.43
N ALA A 123 10.41 1.43 8.85
CA ALA A 123 9.51 2.07 7.87
C ALA A 123 8.04 2.05 8.30
N GLY A 124 7.79 1.92 9.62
CA GLY A 124 6.44 1.78 10.16
C GLY A 124 5.58 3.06 10.10
N PHE A 125 4.27 2.84 10.08
CA PHE A 125 3.25 3.88 10.22
C PHE A 125 2.52 3.72 11.55
N LEU A 126 2.38 4.81 12.30
CA LEU A 126 1.55 4.85 13.50
C LEU A 126 0.15 5.32 13.11
N LEU A 127 -0.69 4.35 12.74
CA LEU A 127 -2.08 4.56 12.38
C LEU A 127 -2.97 4.56 13.62
N GLU A 128 -3.97 5.45 13.64
CA GLU A 128 -5.02 5.47 14.66
C GLU A 128 -6.30 4.82 14.16
N THR A 129 -7.06 4.24 15.10
CA THR A 129 -8.41 3.74 14.83
C THR A 129 -9.28 4.90 14.32
N PRO A 130 -9.88 4.80 13.12
CA PRO A 130 -10.49 5.96 12.47
C PRO A 130 -11.92 6.28 12.94
N VAL A 131 -12.54 5.41 13.74
CA VAL A 131 -13.94 5.57 14.16
C VAL A 131 -14.16 4.92 15.52
N LYS A 132 -15.05 5.50 16.34
CA LYS A 132 -15.58 4.81 17.52
C LYS A 132 -16.57 3.74 17.07
N TYR A 133 -16.20 2.48 17.22
CA TYR A 133 -16.97 1.32 16.77
C TYR A 133 -17.45 0.47 17.96
N THR A 134 -18.49 -0.34 17.76
CA THR A 134 -18.97 -1.30 18.76
C THR A 134 -18.26 -2.65 18.64
N ARG A 135 -18.08 -3.12 17.41
CA ARG A 135 -17.28 -4.31 17.09
C ARG A 135 -16.68 -4.22 15.68
N ILE A 136 -15.66 -5.04 15.41
CA ILE A 136 -15.24 -5.33 14.05
C ILE A 136 -16.23 -6.34 13.48
N SER A 137 -16.97 -5.97 12.44
CA SER A 137 -17.95 -6.87 11.79
C SER A 137 -17.31 -7.80 10.78
N SER A 138 -16.23 -7.37 10.13
CA SER A 138 -15.45 -8.17 9.20
C SER A 138 -13.98 -7.74 9.27
N PRO A 139 -13.04 -8.62 9.68
CA PRO A 139 -11.62 -8.30 9.66
C PRO A 139 -11.06 -8.36 8.23
N PHE A 140 -9.82 -7.87 8.07
CA PHE A 140 -9.05 -8.08 6.85
C PHE A 140 -8.78 -9.57 6.62
N SER A 141 -8.89 -10.03 5.38
CA SER A 141 -8.55 -11.40 5.00
C SER A 141 -8.16 -11.52 3.54
N TYR A 142 -7.07 -12.22 3.28
CA TYR A 142 -6.68 -12.60 1.91
C TYR A 142 -7.58 -13.71 1.31
N GLY A 143 -8.48 -14.32 2.09
CA GLY A 143 -9.32 -15.41 1.59
C GLY A 143 -10.34 -15.89 2.61
N ARG A 144 -11.33 -15.04 2.95
CA ARG A 144 -12.46 -15.43 3.80
C ARG A 144 -13.29 -16.47 3.05
N PHE A 145 -13.47 -17.65 3.64
CA PHE A 145 -14.36 -18.66 3.07
C PHE A 145 -15.81 -18.17 3.15
N HIS A 146 -16.47 -18.07 2.00
CA HIS A 146 -17.89 -17.75 1.92
C HIS A 146 -18.69 -19.06 2.04
N PRO A 147 -19.42 -19.29 3.15
CA PRO A 147 -19.98 -20.62 3.45
C PRO A 147 -21.04 -21.08 2.45
N VAL A 148 -21.81 -20.16 1.86
CA VAL A 148 -22.87 -20.48 0.89
C VAL A 148 -22.29 -20.80 -0.50
N LEU A 149 -21.51 -19.88 -1.05
CA LEU A 149 -20.91 -20.01 -2.39
C LEU A 149 -19.68 -20.94 -2.43
N LYS A 150 -19.20 -21.41 -1.26
CA LYS A 150 -17.97 -22.22 -1.09
C LYS A 150 -16.72 -21.64 -1.76
N VAL A 151 -16.69 -20.32 -2.00
CA VAL A 151 -15.55 -19.60 -2.59
C VAL A 151 -14.82 -18.80 -1.51
N LYS A 152 -13.49 -18.69 -1.62
CA LYS A 152 -12.72 -17.74 -0.82
C LYS A 152 -12.87 -16.35 -1.45
N ARG A 153 -13.50 -15.42 -0.74
CA ARG A 153 -13.56 -14.01 -1.12
C ARG A 153 -12.63 -13.20 -0.22
N PRO A 154 -11.71 -12.41 -0.78
CA PRO A 154 -10.88 -11.54 0.04
C PRO A 154 -11.72 -10.40 0.61
N HIS A 155 -11.31 -9.93 1.77
CA HIS A 155 -11.75 -8.65 2.31
C HIS A 155 -10.51 -7.78 2.52
N TYR A 156 -10.29 -6.83 1.62
CA TYR A 156 -9.10 -5.98 1.59
C TYR A 156 -9.22 -4.74 2.49
N GLY A 157 -10.01 -4.84 3.55
CA GLY A 157 -10.25 -3.77 4.51
C GLY A 157 -10.68 -4.30 5.87
N VAL A 158 -11.08 -3.41 6.76
CA VAL A 158 -11.67 -3.75 8.05
C VAL A 158 -13.02 -3.05 8.14
N ASP A 159 -14.07 -3.81 8.41
CA ASP A 159 -15.41 -3.28 8.59
C ASP A 159 -15.64 -2.99 10.08
N TYR A 160 -15.81 -1.71 10.38
CA TYR A 160 -16.15 -1.23 11.71
C TYR A 160 -17.66 -1.02 11.82
N ALA A 161 -18.33 -1.83 12.64
CA ALA A 161 -19.74 -1.59 12.95
C ALA A 161 -19.84 -0.36 13.86
N ALA A 162 -20.47 0.70 13.36
CA ALA A 162 -20.64 1.97 14.08
C ALA A 162 -22.01 2.56 13.77
N LYS A 163 -22.52 3.42 14.67
CA LYS A 163 -23.79 4.12 14.46
C LYS A 163 -23.73 5.01 13.22
N HIS A 164 -24.81 5.06 12.44
CA HIS A 164 -24.94 6.03 11.35
C HIS A 164 -24.70 7.45 11.87
N GLY A 165 -23.88 8.22 11.15
CA GLY A 165 -23.51 9.58 11.55
C GLY A 165 -22.30 9.70 12.49
N SER A 166 -21.75 8.58 13.01
CA SER A 166 -20.50 8.57 13.78
C SER A 166 -19.38 9.27 13.02
N LEU A 167 -18.54 10.04 13.72
CA LEU A 167 -17.43 10.76 13.12
C LEU A 167 -16.36 9.78 12.62
N ILE A 168 -15.86 10.04 11.42
CA ILE A 168 -14.71 9.34 10.84
C ILE A 168 -13.53 10.32 10.86
N HIS A 169 -12.43 9.86 11.45
CA HIS A 169 -11.18 10.58 11.59
C HIS A 169 -10.11 9.96 10.69
N SER A 170 -9.20 10.78 10.17
CA SER A 170 -8.05 10.28 9.42
C SER A 170 -7.10 9.51 10.35
N ALA A 171 -6.79 8.26 10.01
CA ALA A 171 -5.85 7.42 10.75
C ALA A 171 -4.39 7.91 10.68
N SER A 172 -4.07 8.81 9.73
CA SER A 172 -2.74 9.37 9.55
C SER A 172 -2.80 10.81 9.01
N ASP A 173 -1.66 11.48 9.00
CA ASP A 173 -1.46 12.62 8.11
C ASP A 173 -1.55 12.16 6.65
N GLY A 174 -1.83 13.07 5.72
CA GLY A 174 -1.77 12.76 4.30
C GLY A 174 -2.44 13.79 3.42
N ARG A 175 -2.58 13.44 2.14
CA ARG A 175 -3.24 14.27 1.14
C ARG A 175 -4.41 13.52 0.52
N VAL A 176 -5.57 14.16 0.41
CA VAL A 176 -6.75 13.57 -0.22
C VAL A 176 -6.49 13.34 -1.71
N GLY A 177 -6.40 12.08 -2.12
CA GLY A 177 -6.23 11.68 -3.52
C GLY A 177 -7.57 11.56 -4.26
N PHE A 178 -8.61 11.11 -3.56
CA PHE A 178 -9.97 10.98 -4.09
C PHE A 178 -11.00 11.32 -3.01
N ILE A 179 -12.10 11.94 -3.44
CA ILE A 179 -13.31 12.17 -2.64
C ILE A 179 -14.51 12.17 -3.58
N GLY A 180 -15.49 11.32 -3.32
CA GLY A 180 -16.63 11.17 -4.21
C GLY A 180 -17.34 9.83 -4.02
N VAL A 181 -18.07 9.38 -5.03
CA VAL A 181 -18.79 8.10 -5.01
C VAL A 181 -18.07 7.09 -5.88
N LYS A 182 -17.90 5.85 -5.38
CA LYS A 182 -17.45 4.69 -6.17
C LYS A 182 -18.45 3.55 -6.01
N VAL A 183 -18.78 2.89 -7.11
CA VAL A 183 -19.68 1.72 -7.11
C VAL A 183 -19.10 0.66 -6.15
N GLY A 184 -19.97 0.11 -5.29
CA GLY A 184 -19.60 -0.86 -4.27
C GLY A 184 -19.02 -0.26 -2.97
N TYR A 185 -18.51 0.98 -2.98
CA TYR A 185 -18.04 1.68 -1.77
C TYR A 185 -18.96 2.82 -1.31
N GLY A 186 -19.90 3.26 -2.15
CA GLY A 186 -20.67 4.46 -1.87
C GLY A 186 -19.79 5.71 -1.81
N LYS A 187 -20.10 6.62 -0.89
CA LYS A 187 -19.25 7.80 -0.64
C LYS A 187 -17.94 7.35 0.02
N VAL A 188 -16.83 7.75 -0.58
CA VAL A 188 -15.50 7.30 -0.19
C VAL A 188 -14.47 8.44 -0.26
N VAL A 189 -13.55 8.44 0.69
CA VAL A 189 -12.35 9.30 0.71
C VAL A 189 -11.11 8.40 0.64
N GLU A 190 -10.16 8.76 -0.23
CA GLU A 190 -8.83 8.13 -0.29
C GLU A 190 -7.76 9.15 0.11
N ILE A 191 -6.93 8.80 1.09
CA ILE A 191 -5.84 9.64 1.61
C ILE A 191 -4.51 8.95 1.33
N HIS A 192 -3.58 9.68 0.72
CA HIS A 192 -2.24 9.18 0.38
C HIS A 192 -1.21 9.71 1.36
N LEU A 193 -0.37 8.79 1.87
CA LEU A 193 0.79 9.10 2.69
C LEU A 193 1.94 8.15 2.29
N ASN A 194 2.98 8.69 1.65
CA ASN A 194 4.07 7.89 1.09
C ASN A 194 3.53 6.77 0.17
N GLU A 195 3.86 5.52 0.41
CA GLU A 195 3.37 4.32 -0.27
C GLU A 195 1.98 3.87 0.17
N LEU A 196 1.43 4.43 1.25
CA LEU A 196 0.10 4.07 1.73
C LEU A 196 -1.00 4.83 1.02
N ARG A 197 -2.06 4.10 0.70
CA ARG A 197 -3.38 4.63 0.36
C ARG A 197 -4.39 4.13 1.39
N LEU A 198 -4.91 5.04 2.20
CA LEU A 198 -5.95 4.78 3.19
C LEU A 198 -7.31 5.08 2.57
N VAL A 199 -8.26 4.15 2.67
CA VAL A 199 -9.59 4.23 2.06
C VAL A 199 -10.66 4.22 3.15
N TYR A 200 -11.57 5.18 3.10
CA TYR A 200 -12.69 5.33 4.05
C TYR A 200 -13.99 5.34 3.26
N ALA A 201 -14.69 4.21 3.24
CA ALA A 201 -15.88 3.98 2.41
C ALA A 201 -17.19 4.02 3.21
N HIS A 202 -18.31 3.88 2.51
CA HIS A 202 -19.68 3.82 3.03
C HIS A 202 -20.04 5.03 3.89
N MET A 203 -19.53 6.21 3.52
CA MET A 203 -19.78 7.44 4.29
C MET A 203 -21.21 7.94 4.04
N SER A 204 -21.84 8.56 5.03
CA SER A 204 -23.09 9.31 4.81
C SER A 204 -22.81 10.72 4.31
N MET A 205 -21.69 11.31 4.76
CA MET A 205 -21.33 12.69 4.51
C MET A 205 -19.81 12.90 4.59
N PHE A 206 -19.28 13.82 3.78
CA PHE A 206 -17.90 14.29 3.86
C PHE A 206 -17.78 15.49 4.82
N ALA A 207 -16.62 15.68 5.44
CA ALA A 207 -16.36 16.88 6.24
C ALA A 207 -16.43 18.15 5.37
N LYS A 208 -16.99 19.23 5.93
CA LYS A 208 -17.13 20.52 5.24
C LYS A 208 -15.76 21.04 4.79
N GLY A 209 -15.65 21.45 3.52
CA GLY A 209 -14.42 21.99 2.95
C GLY A 209 -13.36 20.95 2.58
N LEU A 210 -13.59 19.66 2.87
CA LEU A 210 -12.71 18.59 2.41
C LEU A 210 -12.85 18.42 0.90
N LYS A 211 -11.74 18.43 0.16
CA LYS A 211 -11.70 18.27 -1.30
C LYS A 211 -10.45 17.53 -1.74
N LYS A 212 -10.42 17.10 -3.00
CA LYS A 212 -9.22 16.52 -3.61
C LYS A 212 -8.05 17.51 -3.48
N GLY A 213 -6.90 16.99 -3.06
CA GLY A 213 -5.68 17.76 -2.83
C GLY A 213 -5.56 18.38 -1.43
N SER A 214 -6.61 18.38 -0.61
CA SER A 214 -6.54 18.85 0.79
C SER A 214 -5.52 18.04 1.58
N PHE A 215 -4.73 18.73 2.41
CA PHE A 215 -3.93 18.08 3.44
C PHE A 215 -4.80 17.82 4.67
N VAL A 216 -4.65 16.64 5.25
CA VAL A 216 -5.32 16.24 6.48
C VAL A 216 -4.28 15.83 7.51
N LYS A 217 -4.58 16.11 8.77
CA LYS A 217 -3.79 15.62 9.91
C LYS A 217 -4.41 14.35 10.47
N LYS A 218 -3.58 13.53 11.11
CA LYS A 218 -4.06 12.41 11.95
C LYS A 218 -5.07 12.92 12.98
N GLY A 219 -6.16 12.18 13.16
CA GLY A 219 -7.27 12.55 14.05
C GLY A 219 -8.21 13.62 13.48
N GLN A 220 -7.93 14.22 12.32
CA GLN A 220 -8.84 15.19 11.71
C GLN A 220 -10.11 14.50 11.21
N ILE A 221 -11.27 15.11 11.48
CA ILE A 221 -12.56 14.63 10.96
C ILE A 221 -12.58 14.76 9.43
N ILE A 222 -12.89 13.67 8.75
CA ILE A 222 -12.99 13.59 7.29
C ILE A 222 -14.41 13.29 6.80
N GLY A 223 -15.30 12.88 7.70
CA GLY A 223 -16.71 12.72 7.38
C GLY A 223 -17.46 11.92 8.44
N ARG A 224 -18.53 11.25 8.02
CA ARG A 224 -19.42 10.49 8.91
C ARG A 224 -19.77 9.12 8.34
N VAL A 225 -19.96 8.15 9.22
CA VAL A 225 -20.40 6.79 8.91
C VAL A 225 -21.78 6.82 8.25
N GLY A 226 -21.98 5.96 7.26
CA GLY A 226 -23.26 5.73 6.60
C GLY A 226 -23.40 4.28 6.13
N SER A 227 -24.22 4.08 5.11
CA SER A 227 -24.47 2.80 4.44
C SER A 227 -24.73 3.03 2.94
N THR A 228 -23.94 3.93 2.34
CA THR A 228 -24.03 4.29 0.92
C THR A 228 -23.35 3.28 0.01
#